data_AF-A0A3Q7PY92-F1
#
_entry.id   AF-A0A3Q7PY92-F1
#
_cell.length_a   1.000
_cell.length_b   1.000
_cell.length_c   1.000
_cell.angle_alpha   90.00
_cell.angle_beta   90.00
_cell.angle_gamma   90.00
#
_symmetry.space_group_name_H-M   'P 1'
#
loop_
_entity.id
_entity.type
_entity.pdbx_description
1 polymer ?
#
loop_
_entity_poly.entity_id
_entity_poly.type
_entity_poly.pdbx_seq_one_letter_code
_entity_poly.pdbx_strand_id
1 'polypeptide(L)'
;MLRSWEHYRVRGQLWALLLDTEKVKSTKRGVYEKMTEQAQLFSRDIRQIDLDVNRTFQNHVTFRDRYGVRVRLALHGPARPHLLLGPGSPQ
;
A
#
# COMPACT_ATOMS: atom_id res chain seq x y z
N MET A 1 -1.81 -4.85 -26.24
CA MET A 1 -1.46 -5.75 -25.11
C MET A 1 -2.35 -5.42 -23.89
N LEU A 2 -3.65 -5.73 -23.96
CA LEU A 2 -4.67 -5.29 -22.97
C LEU A 2 -5.68 -6.40 -22.57
N ARG A 3 -5.36 -7.68 -22.81
CA ARG A 3 -6.27 -8.82 -22.51
C ARG A 3 -5.78 -9.78 -21.41
N SER A 4 -4.81 -9.38 -20.57
CA SER A 4 -4.12 -10.31 -19.66
C SER A 4 -4.44 -10.15 -18.16
N TRP A 5 -5.54 -9.47 -17.79
CA TRP A 5 -5.84 -9.21 -16.37
C TRP A 5 -7.11 -9.90 -15.84
N GLU A 6 -7.98 -10.37 -16.72
CA GLU A 6 -9.25 -11.00 -16.32
C GLU A 6 -9.07 -12.31 -15.56
N HIS A 7 -8.08 -13.13 -15.92
CA HIS A 7 -7.80 -14.38 -15.22
C HIS A 7 -7.37 -14.16 -13.75
N TYR A 8 -6.70 -13.04 -13.44
CA TYR A 8 -6.34 -12.71 -12.06
C TYR A 8 -7.54 -12.24 -11.23
N ARG A 9 -8.56 -11.62 -11.84
CA ARG A 9 -9.80 -11.23 -11.16
C ARG A 9 -10.63 -12.45 -10.80
N VAL A 10 -10.82 -13.35 -11.76
CA VAL A 10 -11.55 -14.62 -11.55
C VAL A 10 -10.84 -15.47 -10.49
N ARG A 11 -9.51 -15.56 -10.54
CA ARG A 11 -8.73 -16.24 -9.50
C ARG A 11 -9.00 -15.62 -8.12
N GLY A 12 -8.91 -14.30 -7.98
CA GLY A 12 -9.16 -13.65 -6.68
C GLY A 12 -10.55 -13.97 -6.11
N GLN A 13 -11.58 -13.96 -6.95
CA GLN A 13 -12.95 -14.30 -6.56
C GLN A 13 -13.12 -15.77 -6.18
N LEU A 14 -12.56 -16.68 -6.99
CA LEU A 14 -12.65 -18.12 -6.74
C LEU A 14 -11.94 -18.51 -5.44
N TRP A 15 -10.76 -17.96 -5.18
CA TRP A 15 -10.03 -18.20 -3.94
C TRP A 15 -10.76 -17.62 -2.72
N ALA A 16 -11.38 -16.44 -2.86
CA ALA A 16 -12.20 -15.86 -1.79
C ALA A 16 -13.39 -16.75 -1.43
N LEU A 17 -14.02 -17.37 -2.44
CA LEU A 17 -15.10 -18.33 -2.24
C LEU A 17 -14.59 -19.64 -1.61
N LEU A 18 -13.53 -20.24 -2.16
CA LEU A 18 -12.94 -21.48 -1.65
C LEU A 18 -12.46 -21.38 -0.20
N LEU A 19 -12.00 -20.19 0.20
CA LEU A 19 -11.50 -19.91 1.55
C LEU A 19 -12.56 -19.30 2.48
N ASP A 20 -13.81 -19.16 2.02
CA ASP A 20 -14.91 -18.56 2.78
C ASP A 20 -14.56 -17.20 3.41
N THR A 21 -13.80 -16.36 2.67
CA THR A 21 -13.22 -15.15 3.26
C THR A 21 -14.30 -14.17 3.73
N GLU A 22 -15.45 -14.14 3.07
CA GLU A 22 -16.58 -13.26 3.46
C GLU A 22 -17.23 -13.70 4.78
N LYS A 23 -17.32 -15.00 5.03
CA LYS A 23 -17.79 -15.53 6.32
C LYS A 23 -16.82 -15.16 7.44
N VAL A 24 -15.51 -15.28 7.21
CA VAL A 24 -14.48 -14.91 8.19
C VAL A 24 -14.50 -13.42 8.48
N LYS A 25 -14.55 -12.56 7.45
CA LYS A 25 -14.60 -11.10 7.60
C LYS A 25 -15.85 -10.64 8.35
N SER A 26 -17.01 -11.22 8.05
CA SER A 26 -18.26 -10.85 8.72
C SER A 26 -18.27 -11.28 10.19
N THR A 27 -17.74 -12.46 10.50
CA THR A 27 -17.68 -13.00 11.87
C THR A 27 -16.61 -12.31 12.72
N LYS A 28 -15.49 -11.89 12.12
CA LYS A 28 -14.33 -11.28 12.81
C LYS A 28 -14.13 -9.81 12.43
N ARG A 29 -15.23 -9.07 12.32
CA ARG A 29 -15.20 -7.65 11.94
C ARG A 29 -14.32 -6.85 12.92
N GLY A 30 -13.42 -6.02 12.41
CA GLY A 30 -12.53 -5.18 13.22
C GLY A 30 -11.28 -5.89 13.77
N VAL A 31 -11.21 -7.23 13.71
CA VAL A 31 -10.06 -7.98 14.24
C VAL A 31 -8.82 -7.75 13.40
N TYR A 32 -8.97 -7.70 12.07
CA TYR A 32 -7.86 -7.49 11.15
C TYR A 32 -7.22 -6.12 11.38
N GLU A 33 -8.02 -5.07 11.46
CA GLU A 33 -7.58 -3.70 11.69
C GLU A 33 -6.85 -3.58 13.02
N LYS A 34 -7.46 -4.09 14.09
CA LYS A 34 -6.87 -4.10 15.44
C LYS A 34 -5.53 -4.84 15.47
N MET A 35 -5.44 -6.02 14.84
CA MET A 35 -4.19 -6.79 14.78
C MET A 35 -3.12 -6.08 13.97
N THR A 36 -3.52 -5.39 12.89
CA THR A 36 -2.60 -4.61 12.06
C THR A 36 -2.01 -3.44 12.84
N GLU A 37 -2.85 -2.68 13.58
CA GLU A 37 -2.38 -1.59 14.45
C GLU A 37 -1.42 -2.08 15.53
N GLN A 38 -1.77 -3.18 16.21
CA GLN A 38 -0.89 -3.78 17.23
C GLN A 38 0.44 -4.25 16.63
N ALA A 39 0.41 -4.88 15.45
CA ALA A 39 1.62 -5.32 14.77
C ALA A 39 2.52 -4.13 14.40
N GLN A 40 1.96 -3.03 13.91
CA GLN A 40 2.73 -1.83 13.57
C GLN A 40 3.41 -1.19 14.79
N LEU A 41 2.74 -1.20 15.94
CA LEU A 41 3.26 -0.58 17.17
C LEU A 41 4.27 -1.47 17.90
N PHE A 42 4.06 -2.79 17.89
CA PHE A 42 4.75 -3.68 18.84
C PHE A 42 5.51 -4.83 18.19
N SER A 43 5.32 -5.11 16.90
CA SER A 43 6.02 -6.23 16.26
C SER A 43 7.52 -5.95 16.12
N ARG A 44 8.33 -6.88 16.62
CA ARG A 44 9.79 -6.84 16.48
C ARG A 44 10.27 -7.33 15.12
N ASP A 45 9.39 -8.00 14.38
CA ASP A 45 9.72 -8.76 13.17
C ASP A 45 9.48 -7.96 11.89
N ILE A 46 9.00 -6.71 11.98
CA ILE A 46 8.68 -5.85 10.82
C ILE A 46 9.86 -5.79 9.84
N ARG A 47 11.08 -5.55 10.35
CA ARG A 47 12.29 -5.47 9.51
C ARG A 47 12.61 -6.78 8.79
N GLN A 48 12.33 -7.91 9.44
CA GLN A 48 12.58 -9.23 8.85
C GLN A 48 11.56 -9.53 7.75
N ILE A 49 10.28 -9.20 7.98
CA ILE A 49 9.21 -9.29 6.98
C ILE A 49 9.56 -8.44 5.74
N ASP A 50 10.01 -7.21 5.94
CA ASP A 50 10.41 -6.33 4.83
C ASP A 50 11.58 -6.92 4.02
N LEU A 51 12.58 -7.49 4.68
CA LEU A 51 13.70 -8.15 4.02
C LEU A 51 13.23 -9.36 3.20
N ASP A 52 12.34 -10.18 3.74
CA ASP A 52 11.85 -11.39 3.08
C ASP A 52 10.90 -11.08 1.90
N VAL A 53 10.11 -10.02 2.01
CA VAL A 53 9.30 -9.49 0.89
C VAL A 53 10.20 -9.04 -0.25
N ASN A 54 11.24 -8.28 0.05
CA ASN A 54 12.18 -7.77 -0.96
C ASN A 54 12.99 -8.88 -1.63
N ARG A 55 13.30 -9.97 -0.92
CA ARG A 55 13.94 -11.16 -1.48
C ARG A 55 12.99 -11.98 -2.36
N THR A 56 11.74 -12.15 -1.95
CA THR A 56 10.79 -13.07 -2.62
C THR A 56 10.18 -12.47 -3.89
N PHE A 57 9.91 -11.17 -3.92
CA PHE A 57 9.15 -10.53 -5.01
C PHE A 57 9.97 -9.58 -5.89
N GLN A 58 11.30 -9.64 -5.80
CA GLN A 58 12.24 -8.69 -6.42
C GLN A 58 11.97 -8.41 -7.92
N ASN A 59 11.55 -9.43 -8.67
CA ASN A 59 11.34 -9.38 -10.12
C ASN A 59 9.89 -9.69 -10.57
N HIS A 60 8.92 -9.74 -9.66
CA HIS A 60 7.55 -10.12 -10.00
C HIS A 60 6.72 -8.91 -10.45
N VAL A 61 6.43 -8.81 -11.75
CA VAL A 61 5.67 -7.70 -12.36
C VAL A 61 4.32 -7.46 -11.69
N THR A 62 3.59 -8.53 -11.31
CA THR A 62 2.28 -8.41 -10.64
C THR A 62 2.41 -7.85 -9.21
N PHE A 63 3.56 -8.03 -8.55
CA PHE A 63 3.80 -7.43 -7.23
C PHE A 63 4.08 -5.93 -7.37
N ARG A 64 4.88 -5.53 -8.38
CA ARG A 64 5.10 -4.10 -8.69
C ARG A 64 3.82 -3.38 -9.11
N ASP A 65 2.97 -4.01 -9.93
CA ASP A 65 1.75 -3.35 -10.42
C ASP A 65 0.64 -3.25 -9.33
N ARG A 66 0.59 -4.21 -8.38
CA ARG A 66 -0.43 -4.24 -7.32
C ARG A 66 0.00 -3.61 -6.00
N TYR A 67 1.27 -3.73 -5.65
CA TYR A 67 1.84 -3.33 -4.35
C TYR A 67 3.10 -2.47 -4.52
N GLY A 68 3.51 -2.15 -5.74
CA GLY A 68 4.57 -1.19 -6.00
C GLY A 68 4.17 0.15 -5.45
N VAL A 69 4.63 0.38 -4.23
CA VAL A 69 4.95 1.65 -3.61
C VAL A 69 4.63 2.85 -4.51
N ARG A 70 3.54 3.53 -4.14
CA ARG A 70 3.38 4.97 -4.35
C ARG A 70 4.48 5.73 -3.57
N VAL A 71 5.76 5.52 -3.87
CA VAL A 71 6.80 6.52 -3.60
C VAL A 71 6.67 7.56 -4.71
N ARG A 72 5.61 8.36 -4.53
CA ARG A 72 5.65 9.79 -4.77
C ARG A 72 5.15 10.46 -3.49
N LEU A 73 5.79 10.13 -2.37
CA LEU A 73 5.83 11.04 -1.24
C LEU A 73 7.27 11.12 -0.72
N ALA A 74 8.11 11.64 -1.60
CA ALA A 74 9.48 12.06 -1.37
C ALA A 74 9.69 13.12 -2.47
N LEU A 75 10.02 14.39 -2.26
CA LEU A 75 10.40 15.18 -1.09
C LEU A 75 10.09 16.64 -1.48
N HIS A 76 9.04 17.23 -0.94
CA HIS A 76 9.01 18.67 -0.76
C HIS A 76 8.26 18.87 0.55
N GLY A 77 8.95 19.39 1.56
CA GLY A 77 8.31 19.76 2.81
C GLY A 77 7.17 20.75 2.56
N PRO A 78 6.50 21.26 3.60
CA PRO A 78 5.81 22.52 3.43
C PRO A 78 6.87 23.54 3.04
N ALA A 79 7.07 23.79 1.75
CA ALA A 79 7.60 25.05 1.31
C ALA A 79 6.58 26.07 1.79
N ARG A 80 6.87 26.64 2.95
CA ARG A 80 6.48 28.00 3.26
C ARG A 80 7.00 28.83 2.09
N PRO A 81 6.13 29.41 1.23
CA PRO A 81 6.53 30.57 0.48
C PRO A 81 6.59 31.67 1.53
N HIS A 82 7.74 31.75 2.18
CA HIS A 82 8.20 32.97 2.79
C HIS A 82 8.02 34.06 1.73
N LEU A 83 7.32 35.13 2.11
CA LEU A 83 7.71 36.47 1.71
C LEU A 83 7.98 36.61 0.20
N LEU A 84 6.97 36.40 -0.65
CA LEU A 84 6.91 37.20 -1.88
C LEU A 84 5.97 38.37 -1.58
N LEU A 85 6.62 39.51 -1.39
CA LEU A 85 6.07 40.81 -1.10
C LEU A 85 4.91 41.18 -2.02
N GLY A 86 3.92 41.86 -1.44
CA GLY A 86 2.81 42.49 -2.14
C GLY A 86 3.25 43.63 -3.08
N PRO A 87 2.28 44.23 -3.77
CA PRO A 87 2.50 45.12 -4.91
C PRO A 87 2.98 46.50 -4.45
N GLY A 88 3.99 47.06 -5.12
CA GLY A 88 4.48 48.41 -4.84
C GLY A 88 5.71 48.79 -5.67
N SER A 89 5.46 49.59 -6.71
CA SER A 89 6.37 50.29 -7.65
C SER A 89 7.47 51.16 -6.97
N PRO A 90 8.16 52.07 -7.67
CA PRO A 90 9.07 51.97 -8.82
C PRO A 90 10.47 52.57 -8.51
N GLN A 91 11.46 52.34 -9.38
CA GLN A 91 12.37 53.33 -10.00
C GLN A 91 13.51 52.61 -10.74
#